data_AF-A0AAV8VJD3-F1
#
_entry.id   AF-A0AAV8VJD3-F1
#
_cell.length_a   1.000
_cell.length_b   1.000
_cell.length_c   1.000
_cell.angle_alpha   90.00
_cell.angle_beta   90.00
_cell.angle_gamma   90.00
#
_symmetry.space_group_name_H-M   'P 1'
#
loop_
_entity.id
_entity.type
_entity.pdbx_description
1 polymer ?
#
loop_
_entity_poly.entity_id
_entity_poly.type
_entity_poly.pdbx_seq_one_letter_code
_entity_poly.pdbx_strand_id
1 'polypeptide(L)'
;FLPSRSNKQTYSKTDIILNQICRKSDGFKSKKSKILTSKNINDFLEHAPDDKYLFMKVALIIGISGACRKQELRNIKPSDIQDTGKNLIINIRDSKTKRQRSFVVSEYFYPN
;
A
#
# COMPACT_ATOMS: atom_id res chain seq x y z
N PHE A 1 32.82 7.99 -33.68
CA PHE A 1 32.20 8.56 -34.88
C PHE A 1 30.91 9.28 -34.48
N LEU A 2 30.94 10.61 -34.41
CA LEU A 2 29.74 11.45 -34.30
C LEU A 2 29.37 11.94 -35.71
N PRO A 3 28.09 12.02 -36.09
CA PRO A 3 27.72 12.57 -37.38
C PRO A 3 27.67 14.10 -37.34
N SER A 4 27.97 14.67 -38.50
CA SER A 4 28.05 16.09 -38.86
C SER A 4 26.69 16.80 -38.83
N ARG A 5 26.71 18.11 -38.55
CA ARG A 5 25.56 19.02 -38.36
C ARG A 5 24.48 18.97 -39.48
N SER A 6 23.24 18.70 -39.11
CA SER A 6 22.04 19.45 -39.52
C SER A 6 20.85 19.10 -38.60
N ASN A 7 20.04 20.11 -38.26
CA ASN A 7 18.93 20.12 -37.28
C ASN A 7 19.32 20.12 -35.80
N LYS A 8 19.54 21.32 -35.24
CA LYS A 8 19.42 21.56 -33.80
C LYS A 8 17.95 21.40 -33.44
N GLN A 9 17.52 20.19 -33.11
CA GLN A 9 16.20 19.97 -32.55
C GLN A 9 16.13 20.73 -31.22
N THR A 10 15.32 21.78 -31.16
CA THR A 10 15.12 22.59 -29.95
C THR A 10 14.40 21.72 -28.93
N TYR A 11 15.16 21.02 -28.08
CA TYR A 11 14.58 20.25 -27.00
C TYR A 11 13.88 21.21 -26.05
N SER A 12 12.59 20.96 -25.82
CA SER A 12 11.88 21.68 -24.77
C SER A 12 12.51 21.35 -23.42
N LYS A 13 12.35 22.24 -22.44
CA LYS A 13 12.88 22.03 -21.09
C LYS A 13 12.44 20.68 -20.49
N THR A 14 11.26 20.18 -20.87
CA THR A 14 10.72 18.88 -20.45
C THR A 14 11.45 17.70 -21.06
N ASP A 15 11.88 17.78 -22.33
CA ASP A 15 12.60 16.68 -22.99
C ASP A 15 13.98 16.45 -22.37
N ILE A 16 14.63 17.53 -21.95
CA ILE A 16 15.91 17.50 -21.25
C ILE A 16 15.75 16.81 -19.89
N ILE A 17 14.68 17.13 -19.15
CA ILE A 17 14.37 16.52 -17.85
C ILE A 17 14.05 15.03 -18.01
N LEU A 18 13.22 14.65 -18.99
CA LEU A 18 12.88 13.25 -19.26
C LEU A 18 14.12 12.44 -19.59
N ASN A 19 14.99 12.95 -20.47
CA ASN A 19 16.25 12.29 -20.82
C ASN A 19 17.17 12.11 -19.60
N GLN A 20 17.24 13.10 -18.70
CA GLN A 20 18.00 12.97 -17.45
C GLN A 20 17.42 11.94 -16.49
N ILE A 21 16.10 11.84 -16.36
CA ILE A 21 15.43 10.84 -15.52
C ILE A 21 15.66 9.44 -16.08
N CYS A 22 15.45 9.25 -17.40
CA CYS A 22 15.63 7.97 -18.06
C CYS A 22 17.08 7.46 -17.91
N ARG A 23 18.08 8.32 -18.10
CA ARG A 23 19.50 7.95 -17.91
C ARG A 23 19.86 7.60 -16.48
N LYS A 24 19.22 8.22 -15.49
CA LYS A 24 19.43 7.89 -14.06
C LYS A 24 18.73 6.59 -13.64
N SER A 25 17.76 6.11 -14.42
CA SER A 25 17.05 4.86 -14.15
C SER A 25 17.76 3.63 -14.74
N ASP A 26 18.70 3.82 -15.66
CA ASP A 26 19.43 2.71 -16.27
C ASP A 26 20.31 2.01 -15.22
N GLY A 27 20.14 0.69 -15.07
CA GLY A 27 20.75 -0.10 -14.00
C GLY A 27 20.19 0.13 -12.59
N PHE A 28 19.17 0.98 -12.39
CA PHE A 28 18.60 1.22 -11.06
C PHE A 28 17.83 -0.03 -10.55
N LYS A 29 18.46 -0.79 -9.64
CA LYS A 29 17.80 -1.84 -8.90
C LYS A 29 17.11 -1.25 -7.67
N SER A 30 15.80 -1.04 -7.76
CA SER A 30 14.99 -0.61 -6.63
C SER A 30 15.14 -1.58 -5.44
N LYS A 31 15.49 -1.05 -4.27
CA LYS A 31 15.52 -1.80 -3.02
C LYS A 31 14.08 -2.24 -2.69
N LYS A 32 13.83 -3.55 -2.77
CA LYS A 32 12.55 -4.13 -2.37
C LYS A 32 12.40 -4.06 -0.85
N SER A 33 11.19 -3.77 -0.38
CA SER A 33 10.86 -3.92 1.04
C SER A 33 10.92 -5.39 1.44
N LYS A 34 11.26 -5.67 2.71
CA LYS A 34 11.15 -7.02 3.24
C LYS A 34 9.71 -7.50 3.12
N ILE A 35 9.52 -8.74 2.67
CA ILE A 35 8.21 -9.37 2.55
C ILE A 35 7.80 -9.82 3.96
N LEU A 36 6.60 -9.42 4.38
CA LEU A 36 6.01 -9.90 5.62
C LEU A 36 5.43 -11.30 5.35
N THR A 37 5.95 -12.32 6.04
CA THR A 37 5.54 -13.72 5.86
C THR A 37 4.38 -14.07 6.80
N SER A 38 3.61 -15.10 6.47
CA SER A 38 2.53 -15.59 7.35
C SER A 38 3.03 -15.98 8.73
N LYS A 39 4.23 -16.56 8.84
CA LYS A 39 4.87 -16.85 10.13
C LYS A 39 5.08 -15.57 10.95
N ASN A 40 5.66 -14.53 10.36
CA ASN A 40 5.89 -13.27 11.06
C ASN A 40 4.57 -12.61 11.52
N ILE A 41 3.49 -12.78 10.73
CA ILE A 41 2.16 -12.26 11.07
C ILE A 41 1.61 -13.02 12.29
N ASN A 42 1.63 -14.35 12.24
CA ASN A 42 1.13 -15.19 13.33
C ASN A 42 1.94 -14.98 14.60
N ASP A 43 3.27 -15.00 14.51
CA ASP A 43 4.17 -14.75 15.64
C ASP A 43 3.85 -13.39 16.30
N PHE A 44 3.57 -12.35 15.51
CA PHE A 44 3.18 -11.04 16.02
C PHE A 44 1.78 -11.03 16.65
N LEU A 45 0.78 -11.66 16.02
CA LEU A 45 -0.59 -11.70 16.54
C LEU A 45 -0.68 -12.50 17.84
N GLU A 46 0.09 -13.57 17.97
CA GLU A 46 0.08 -14.47 19.14
C GLU A 46 0.95 -13.94 20.28
N HIS A 47 2.19 -13.52 20.00
CA HIS A 47 3.18 -13.27 21.05
C HIS A 47 3.34 -11.79 21.41
N ALA A 48 2.92 -10.84 20.56
CA ALA A 48 3.05 -9.43 20.90
C ALA A 48 2.00 -9.04 21.96
N PRO A 49 2.35 -8.25 22.98
CA PRO A 49 1.42 -7.94 24.06
C PRO A 49 0.37 -6.90 23.62
N ASP A 50 -0.90 -7.15 23.95
CA ASP A 50 -2.03 -6.35 23.46
C ASP A 50 -2.09 -4.95 24.08
N ASP A 51 -1.67 -4.81 25.34
CA ASP A 51 -1.54 -3.52 26.05
C ASP A 51 -0.77 -2.46 25.24
N LYS A 52 0.23 -2.91 24.46
CA LYS A 52 1.09 -2.05 23.64
C LYS A 52 0.76 -2.10 22.15
N TYR A 53 0.30 -3.23 21.64
CA TYR A 53 0.19 -3.47 20.19
C TYR A 53 -1.23 -3.71 19.68
N LEU A 54 -2.28 -3.61 20.52
CA LEU A 54 -3.67 -3.84 20.11
C LEU A 54 -4.04 -3.07 18.83
N PHE A 55 -3.76 -1.76 18.80
CA PHE A 55 -4.03 -0.95 17.61
C PHE A 55 -3.32 -1.47 16.35
N MET A 56 -2.05 -1.88 16.49
CA MET A 56 -1.27 -2.39 15.37
C MET A 56 -1.75 -3.75 14.90
N LYS A 57 -2.18 -4.63 15.81
CA LYS A 57 -2.78 -5.92 15.46
C LYS A 57 -4.09 -5.73 14.68
N VAL A 58 -4.96 -4.84 15.16
CA VAL A 58 -6.20 -4.49 14.46
C VAL A 58 -5.91 -3.90 13.07
N ALA A 59 -4.99 -2.94 12.99
CA ALA A 59 -4.60 -2.34 11.71
C ALA A 59 -3.98 -3.36 10.74
N LEU A 60 -3.21 -4.32 11.25
CA LEU A 60 -2.61 -5.40 10.46
C LEU A 60 -3.69 -6.32 9.87
N ILE A 61 -4.66 -6.76 10.68
CA ILE A 61 -5.77 -7.61 10.23
C ILE A 61 -6.57 -6.91 9.13
N ILE A 62 -7.02 -5.68 9.38
CA ILE A 62 -7.75 -4.87 8.39
C ILE A 62 -6.92 -4.66 7.12
N GLY A 63 -5.62 -4.40 7.28
CA GLY A 63 -4.68 -4.22 6.18
C GLY A 63 -4.53 -5.44 5.30
N ILE A 64 -4.42 -6.63 5.89
CA ILE A 64 -4.27 -7.91 5.19
C ILE A 64 -5.59 -8.30 4.53
N SER A 65 -6.72 -8.29 5.26
CA SER A 65 -8.02 -8.69 4.73
C SER A 65 -8.46 -7.83 3.55
N GLY A 66 -8.21 -6.52 3.63
CA GLY A 66 -8.59 -5.59 2.58
C GLY A 66 -7.50 -5.32 1.54
N ALA A 67 -6.26 -5.80 1.72
CA ALA A 67 -5.09 -5.32 0.98
C ALA A 67 -4.99 -3.78 0.97
N CYS A 68 -5.22 -3.16 2.13
CA CYS A 68 -5.41 -1.71 2.24
C CYS A 68 -4.08 -0.97 2.09
N ARG A 69 -4.11 0.15 1.35
CA ARG A 69 -2.97 1.08 1.33
C ARG A 69 -2.89 1.84 2.65
N LYS A 70 -1.69 2.35 3.00
CA LYS A 70 -1.49 3.18 4.21
C LYS A 70 -2.50 4.33 4.34
N GLN A 71 -2.82 4.97 3.22
CA GLN A 71 -3.74 6.11 3.18
C GLN A 71 -5.19 5.69 3.39
N GLU A 72 -5.56 4.50 2.88
CA GLU A 72 -6.89 3.92 3.09
C GLU A 72 -7.06 3.58 4.57
N LEU A 73 -6.11 2.85 5.16
CA LEU A 73 -6.13 2.50 6.60
C LEU A 73 -6.25 3.73 7.50
N ARG A 74 -5.49 4.79 7.22
CA ARG A 74 -5.52 6.04 8.01
C ARG A 74 -6.88 6.75 7.93
N ASN A 75 -7.61 6.59 6.84
CA ASN A 75 -8.83 7.34 6.56
C ASN A 75 -10.11 6.59 6.91
N ILE A 76 -10.03 5.30 7.30
CA ILE A 76 -11.18 4.53 7.77
C ILE A 76 -11.77 5.21 9.00
N LYS A 77 -13.08 5.47 8.97
CA LYS A 77 -13.84 6.00 10.10
C LYS A 77 -14.70 4.91 10.72
N PRO A 78 -15.11 5.04 12.01
CA PRO A 78 -16.08 4.13 12.62
C PRO A 78 -17.38 4.03 11.81
N SER A 79 -17.82 5.13 11.18
CA SER A 79 -19.00 5.17 10.29
C SER A 79 -18.89 4.29 9.04
N ASP A 80 -17.69 3.82 8.73
CA ASP A 80 -17.39 3.05 7.52
C ASP A 80 -17.38 1.55 7.80
N ILE A 81 -17.48 1.18 9.08
CA ILE A 81 -17.46 -0.18 9.59
C ILE A 81 -18.89 -0.58 9.95
N GLN A 82 -19.32 -1.72 9.45
CA GLN A 82 -20.58 -2.36 9.84
C GLN A 82 -20.26 -3.67 10.57
N ASP A 83 -20.80 -3.81 11.76
CA ASP A 83 -20.68 -5.01 12.57
C ASP A 83 -21.92 -5.87 12.39
N THR A 84 -21.74 -7.06 11.82
CA THR A 84 -22.80 -8.05 11.60
C THR A 84 -22.78 -9.13 12.69
N GLY A 85 -22.03 -8.92 13.77
CA GLY A 85 -21.80 -9.85 14.88
C GLY A 85 -20.77 -10.94 14.59
N LYS A 86 -20.87 -11.57 13.41
CA LYS A 86 -19.93 -12.62 12.95
C LYS A 86 -18.78 -12.09 12.09
N ASN A 87 -19.01 -10.95 11.45
CA ASN A 87 -18.09 -10.39 10.47
C ASN A 87 -18.13 -8.87 10.56
N LEU A 88 -17.00 -8.25 10.28
CA LEU A 88 -16.88 -6.81 10.10
C LEU A 88 -16.82 -6.49 8.61
N ILE A 89 -17.77 -5.68 8.13
CA ILE A 89 -17.78 -5.19 6.75
C ILE A 89 -17.19 -3.78 6.77
N ILE A 90 -16.09 -3.58 6.05
CA ILE A 90 -15.37 -2.30 6.02
C ILE A 90 -15.50 -1.67 4.64
N ASN A 91 -15.99 -0.44 4.59
CA ASN A 91 -16.20 0.32 3.37
C ASN A 91 -15.07 1.34 3.14
N ILE A 92 -14.27 1.16 2.10
CA ILE A 92 -13.24 2.12 1.71
C ILE A 92 -13.83 3.13 0.73
N ARG A 93 -13.94 4.38 1.17
CA ARG A 93 -14.28 5.51 0.31
C ARG A 93 -13.01 6.04 -0.35
N ASP A 94 -12.73 5.63 -1.59
CA ASP A 94 -11.58 6.18 -2.32
C ASP A 94 -11.84 7.64 -2.73
N SER A 95 -10.87 8.51 -2.46
CA SER A 95 -10.92 9.93 -2.78
C SER A 95 -10.33 10.26 -4.16
N LYS A 96 -9.61 9.34 -4.83
CA LYS A 96 -8.92 9.63 -6.10
C LYS A 96 -9.55 8.97 -7.33
N THR A 97 -9.94 7.70 -7.28
CA THR A 97 -10.47 7.00 -8.47
C THR A 97 -12.00 6.86 -8.49
N LYS A 98 -12.70 7.42 -7.51
CA LYS A 98 -14.16 7.31 -7.31
C LYS A 98 -14.70 5.87 -7.21
N ARG A 99 -13.84 4.85 -7.08
CA ARG A 99 -14.26 3.46 -6.87
C ARG A 99 -14.32 3.17 -5.37
N GLN A 100 -15.53 3.16 -4.83
CA GLN A 100 -15.77 2.61 -3.51
C GLN A 100 -15.63 1.09 -3.57
N ARG A 101 -15.06 0.50 -2.52
CA ARG A 101 -15.01 -0.96 -2.37
C ARG A 101 -15.23 -1.33 -0.91
N SER A 102 -15.80 -2.50 -0.69
CA SER A 102 -15.95 -3.08 0.63
C SER A 102 -15.21 -4.40 0.73
N PHE A 103 -14.84 -4.79 1.94
CA PHE A 103 -14.27 -6.11 2.21
C PHE A 103 -14.74 -6.60 3.57
N VAL A 104 -14.62 -7.90 3.78
CA VAL A 104 -15.07 -8.59 4.99
C VAL A 104 -13.85 -9.01 5.80
N VAL A 105 -13.88 -8.72 7.09
CA VAL A 105 -12.97 -9.29 8.09
C VAL A 105 -13.77 -10.34 8.85
N SER A 106 -13.32 -11.59 8.75
CA SER A 106 -13.93 -12.73 9.43
C SER A 106 -13.22 -13.04 10.73
N GLU A 107 -13.96 -13.70 11.64
CA GLU A 107 -13.53 -14.07 13.00
C GLU A 107 -12.28 -14.95 13.05
N TYR A 108 -11.96 -15.68 11.97
CA TYR A 108 -10.82 -16.61 11.88
C TYR A 108 -9.41 -15.97 11.97
N PHE A 109 -9.30 -14.65 12.12
CA PHE A 109 -8.00 -13.97 12.20
C PHE A 109 -7.37 -14.00 13.59
N TYR A 110 -8.14 -14.31 14.63
CA TYR A 110 -7.61 -14.48 15.98
C TYR A 110 -7.78 -15.95 16.43
N PRO A 111 -6.71 -16.61 16.88
CA PRO A 111 -6.84 -17.90 17.55
C PRO A 111 -7.58 -17.70 18.89
N ASN A 112 -8.48 -18.64 19.19
CA ASN A 112 -9.26 -18.67 20.45
C ASN A 112 -8.39 -18.95 21.68
#